data_AF-A0A4R0EPD6-F1
#
_entry.id   AF-A0A4R0EPD6-F1
#
_cell.length_a   1.000
_cell.length_b   1.000
_cell.length_c   1.000
_cell.angle_alpha   90.00
_cell.angle_beta   90.00
_cell.angle_gamma   90.00
#
_symmetry.space_group_name_H-M   'P 1'
#
loop_
_entity.id
_entity.type
_entity.pdbx_description
1 polymer ?
#
loop_
_entity_poly.entity_id
_entity_poly.type
_entity_poly.pdbx_seq_one_letter_code
_entity_poly.pdbx_strand_id
1 'polypeptide(L)'
;MCANFKPLTLKQLQDLKLPDIPFEYPGEVYPGYDLPLLFKSPQGLEWRKVMFGLVPKWAEDKTIASKTYNARNETLSQKPTFNNALMKYKFGVIPVAEFYESKYFDHKPQRWGVRRKDGQAIFIAALYEICKIGDEVVRSATMITMDAIDHPMMKEFHEPGNVKRSVIVIPHERLNEWLSWKSPDIRSFVEGFPEDEFECSHVPKAKIEKITPQLNFFD
;
A
#
# COMPACT_ATOMS: atom_id res chain seq x y z
N MET A 1 4.29 -0.64 10.05
CA MET A 1 3.67 -1.15 8.80
C MET A 1 3.42 0.05 7.89
N CYS A 2 3.60 -0.11 6.58
CA CYS A 2 3.47 0.97 5.60
C CYS A 2 2.07 1.60 5.63
N ALA A 3 1.99 2.87 6.00
CA ALA A 3 0.74 3.63 6.02
C ALA A 3 0.77 4.80 5.03
N ASN A 4 1.87 5.01 4.30
CA ASN A 4 2.06 6.22 3.52
C ASN A 4 2.91 5.93 2.28
N PHE A 5 2.48 6.43 1.13
CA PHE A 5 3.21 6.26 -0.13
C PHE A 5 2.83 7.34 -1.15
N LYS A 6 3.67 7.52 -2.17
CA LYS A 6 3.34 8.26 -3.39
C LYS A 6 2.92 7.26 -4.47
N PRO A 7 1.72 7.38 -5.07
CA PRO A 7 1.34 6.57 -6.22
C PRO A 7 2.33 6.72 -7.38
N LEU A 8 2.31 5.77 -8.32
CA LEU A 8 3.12 5.87 -9.54
C LEU A 8 2.87 7.20 -10.28
N THR A 9 3.91 7.70 -10.93
CA THR A 9 3.82 8.89 -11.78
C THR A 9 3.33 8.55 -13.19
N LEU A 10 2.87 9.56 -13.95
CA LEU A 10 2.51 9.37 -15.37
C LEU A 10 3.69 8.83 -16.19
N LYS A 11 4.91 9.32 -15.93
CA LYS A 11 6.12 8.82 -16.60
C LYS A 11 6.31 7.32 -16.33
N GLN A 12 6.24 6.90 -15.06
CA GLN A 12 6.38 5.49 -14.69
C GLN A 12 5.28 4.61 -15.29
N LEU A 13 4.04 5.12 -15.35
CA LEU A 13 2.92 4.44 -16.02
C LEU A 13 3.24 4.18 -17.50
N GLN A 14 3.76 5.19 -18.20
CA GLN A 14 4.15 5.10 -19.62
C GLN A 14 5.35 4.17 -19.83
N ASP A 15 6.39 4.27 -19.00
CA ASP A 15 7.58 3.41 -19.06
C ASP A 15 7.20 1.92 -18.90
N LEU A 16 6.26 1.63 -18.00
CA LEU A 16 5.72 0.28 -17.76
C LEU A 16 4.68 -0.16 -18.80
N LYS A 17 4.32 0.70 -19.77
CA LYS A 17 3.31 0.45 -20.80
C LYS A 17 1.97 -0.01 -20.22
N LEU A 18 1.59 0.54 -19.07
CA LEU A 18 0.31 0.29 -18.44
C LEU A 18 -0.79 1.13 -19.12
N PRO A 19 -2.07 0.69 -19.07
CA PRO A 19 -3.17 1.50 -19.59
C PRO A 19 -3.27 2.83 -18.84
N ASP A 20 -3.84 3.86 -19.47
CA ASP A 20 -4.06 5.15 -18.82
C ASP A 20 -5.03 5.01 -17.64
N ILE A 21 -4.78 5.78 -16.58
CA ILE A 21 -5.68 5.87 -15.42
C ILE A 21 -6.75 6.94 -15.74
N PRO A 22 -8.04 6.58 -15.83
CA PRO A 22 -9.09 7.50 -16.28
C PRO A 22 -9.63 8.40 -15.15
N PHE A 23 -8.90 8.55 -14.05
CA PHE A 23 -9.34 9.30 -12.87
C PHE A 23 -8.17 9.92 -12.11
N GLU A 24 -8.44 11.02 -11.42
CA GLU A 24 -7.47 11.66 -10.53
C GLU A 24 -7.25 10.86 -9.24
N TYR A 25 -6.03 10.94 -8.71
CA TYR A 25 -5.61 10.39 -7.43
C TYR A 25 -4.63 11.36 -6.74
N PRO A 26 -4.55 11.34 -5.39
CA PRO A 26 -3.70 12.28 -4.67
C PRO A 26 -2.21 11.98 -4.90
N GLY A 27 -1.37 13.02 -4.80
CA GLY A 27 0.08 12.86 -4.92
C GLY A 27 0.71 12.05 -3.78
N GLU A 28 0.02 11.92 -2.64
CA GLU A 28 0.43 11.12 -1.50
C GLU A 28 -0.80 10.49 -0.82
N VAL A 29 -0.72 9.21 -0.48
CA VAL A 29 -1.85 8.41 0.04
C VAL A 29 -1.62 8.03 1.50
N TYR A 30 -2.70 8.04 2.28
CA TYR A 30 -2.80 7.63 3.69
C TYR A 30 -4.00 6.71 3.90
N PRO A 31 -4.12 5.98 5.03
CA PRO A 31 -5.27 5.11 5.26
C PRO A 31 -6.58 5.90 5.19
N GLY A 32 -7.57 5.34 4.49
CA GLY A 32 -8.86 5.97 4.20
C GLY A 32 -8.87 6.85 2.94
N TYR A 33 -7.72 7.14 2.32
CA TYR A 33 -7.69 7.89 1.05
C TYR A 33 -7.99 6.96 -0.12
N ASP A 34 -8.43 7.53 -1.24
CA ASP A 34 -8.53 6.80 -2.50
C ASP A 34 -7.16 6.63 -3.17
N LEU A 35 -6.94 5.47 -3.78
CA LEU A 35 -5.74 5.12 -4.53
C LEU A 35 -6.08 4.43 -5.87
N PRO A 36 -5.17 4.45 -6.86
CA PRO A 36 -5.29 3.61 -8.05
C PRO A 36 -4.87 2.17 -7.74
N LEU A 37 -5.79 1.23 -7.91
CA LEU A 37 -5.51 -0.21 -7.87
C LEU A 37 -5.50 -0.77 -9.30
N LEU A 38 -4.43 -1.47 -9.65
CA LEU A 38 -4.33 -2.25 -10.88
C LEU A 38 -4.71 -3.70 -10.61
N PHE A 39 -5.59 -4.26 -11.43
CA PHE A 39 -5.95 -5.68 -11.37
C PHE A 39 -6.23 -6.21 -12.78
N LYS A 40 -6.42 -7.52 -12.91
CA LYS A 40 -6.75 -8.16 -14.19
C LYS A 40 -8.21 -8.61 -14.20
N SER A 41 -8.96 -8.08 -15.17
CA SER A 41 -10.31 -8.50 -15.51
C SER A 41 -10.28 -9.45 -16.72
N PRO A 42 -11.43 -10.01 -17.15
CA PRO A 42 -11.53 -10.72 -18.42
C PRO A 42 -11.17 -9.87 -19.64
N GLN A 43 -11.27 -8.54 -19.55
CA GLN A 43 -10.95 -7.59 -20.61
C GLN A 43 -9.46 -7.20 -20.65
N GLY A 44 -8.68 -7.57 -19.64
CA GLY A 44 -7.26 -7.26 -19.53
C GLY A 44 -6.91 -6.52 -18.23
N LEU A 45 -5.87 -5.70 -18.28
CA LEU A 45 -5.48 -4.88 -17.14
C LEU A 45 -6.45 -3.70 -16.99
N GLU A 46 -6.94 -3.50 -15.77
CA GLU A 46 -7.88 -2.43 -15.46
C GLU A 46 -7.48 -1.67 -14.19
N TRP A 47 -7.75 -0.37 -14.22
CA TRP A 47 -7.63 0.51 -13.07
C TRP A 47 -8.97 0.69 -12.38
N ARG A 48 -8.96 0.70 -11.04
CA ARG A 48 -10.07 1.19 -10.22
C ARG A 48 -9.58 2.11 -9.13
N LYS A 49 -10.35 3.17 -8.89
CA LYS A 49 -10.25 3.98 -7.68
C LYS A 49 -10.82 3.17 -6.52
N VAL A 50 -10.02 2.96 -5.49
CA VAL A 50 -10.41 2.19 -4.30
C VAL A 50 -9.90 2.87 -3.03
N MET A 51 -10.60 2.71 -1.93
CA MET A 51 -10.17 3.21 -0.63
C MET A 51 -9.03 2.37 -0.05
N PHE A 52 -8.02 3.02 0.52
CA PHE A 52 -6.89 2.37 1.19
C PHE A 52 -7.28 1.91 2.61
N GLY A 53 -7.51 0.61 2.77
CA GLY A 53 -8.11 0.03 3.96
C GLY A 53 -9.27 -0.87 3.58
N LEU A 54 -9.09 -2.18 3.64
CA LEU A 54 -10.09 -3.13 3.15
C LEU A 54 -11.33 -3.14 4.05
N VAL A 55 -12.49 -2.92 3.43
CA VAL A 55 -13.81 -2.98 4.05
C VAL A 55 -14.45 -4.33 3.69
N PRO A 56 -14.58 -5.25 4.66
CA PRO A 56 -15.17 -6.55 4.39
C PRO A 56 -16.68 -6.45 4.18
N LYS A 57 -17.25 -7.48 3.57
CA LYS A 57 -18.68 -7.50 3.19
C LYS A 57 -19.67 -7.41 4.36
N TRP A 58 -19.24 -7.80 5.56
CA TRP A 58 -20.06 -7.76 6.76
C TRP A 58 -19.97 -6.43 7.51
N ALA A 59 -19.10 -5.51 7.07
CA ALA A 59 -18.94 -4.22 7.75
C ALA A 59 -20.17 -3.34 7.57
N GLU A 60 -20.60 -2.70 8.66
CA GLU A 60 -21.71 -1.76 8.68
C GLU A 60 -21.28 -0.33 8.30
N ASP A 61 -19.99 -0.02 8.45
CA ASP A 61 -19.39 1.27 8.11
C ASP A 61 -17.95 1.10 7.57
N LYS A 62 -17.33 2.22 7.21
CA LYS A 62 -15.97 2.29 6.65
C LYS A 62 -14.88 2.44 7.72
N THR A 63 -15.20 2.58 8.99
CA THR A 63 -14.24 2.90 10.07
C THR A 63 -13.16 1.84 10.22
N ILE A 64 -13.50 0.58 9.91
CA ILE A 64 -12.58 -0.56 9.93
C ILE A 64 -11.38 -0.36 8.98
N ALA A 65 -11.52 0.43 7.92
CA ALA A 65 -10.46 0.74 6.96
C ALA A 65 -9.19 1.33 7.61
N SER A 66 -9.37 2.08 8.70
CA SER A 66 -8.27 2.64 9.50
C SER A 66 -7.38 1.58 10.15
N LYS A 67 -7.79 0.31 10.17
CA LYS A 67 -7.06 -0.82 10.79
C LYS A 67 -6.74 -1.93 9.80
N THR A 68 -7.21 -1.85 8.56
CA THR A 68 -7.14 -2.93 7.56
C THR A 68 -6.43 -2.51 6.27
N TYR A 69 -5.68 -1.42 6.30
CA TYR A 69 -4.85 -0.95 5.18
C TYR A 69 -3.61 -1.84 4.95
N ASN A 70 -3.21 -2.63 5.94
CA ASN A 70 -2.25 -3.73 5.79
C ASN A 70 -2.85 -5.06 6.24
N ALA A 71 -2.50 -6.12 5.53
CA ALA A 71 -2.82 -7.50 5.86
C ALA A 71 -1.53 -8.32 5.98
N ARG A 72 -1.38 -9.05 7.09
CA ARG A 72 -0.22 -9.92 7.32
C ARG A 72 -0.40 -11.23 6.56
N ASN A 73 0.53 -11.59 5.67
CA ASN A 73 0.43 -12.80 4.85
C ASN A 73 0.14 -14.06 5.69
N GLU A 74 0.71 -14.12 6.90
CA GLU A 74 0.69 -15.27 7.80
C GLU A 74 -0.72 -15.55 8.35
N THR A 75 -1.59 -14.54 8.33
CA THR A 75 -2.94 -14.60 8.92
C THR A 75 -4.04 -14.26 7.92
N LEU A 76 -3.73 -14.13 6.63
CA LEU A 76 -4.71 -13.77 5.59
C LEU A 76 -5.91 -14.72 5.56
N SER A 77 -5.64 -16.02 5.61
CA SER A 77 -6.68 -17.06 5.59
C SER A 77 -7.45 -17.17 6.90
N GLN A 78 -6.90 -16.66 8.01
CA GLN A 78 -7.51 -16.78 9.34
C GLN A 78 -8.41 -15.59 9.69
N LYS A 79 -8.10 -14.39 9.15
CA LYS A 79 -8.84 -13.17 9.47
C LYS A 79 -10.08 -13.03 8.58
N PRO A 80 -11.31 -12.96 9.13
CA PRO A 80 -12.54 -12.80 8.35
C PRO A 80 -12.54 -11.57 7.43
N THR A 81 -11.81 -10.52 7.81
CA THR A 81 -11.62 -9.31 7.01
C THR A 81 -11.04 -9.62 5.63
N PHE A 82 -10.03 -10.49 5.55
CA PHE A 82 -9.25 -10.73 4.32
C PHE A 82 -9.59 -12.07 3.65
N ASN A 83 -10.07 -13.05 4.42
CA ASN A 83 -10.29 -14.41 3.95
C ASN A 83 -11.17 -14.48 2.70
N ASN A 84 -12.30 -13.76 2.67
CA ASN A 84 -13.19 -13.80 1.50
C ASN A 84 -12.53 -13.26 0.23
N ALA A 85 -11.71 -12.20 0.32
CA ALA A 85 -10.97 -11.67 -0.82
C ALA A 85 -9.90 -12.65 -1.31
N LEU A 86 -9.17 -13.28 -0.37
CA LEU A 86 -8.15 -14.29 -0.68
C LEU A 86 -8.76 -15.52 -1.37
N MET A 87 -9.82 -16.10 -0.78
CA MET A 87 -10.46 -17.31 -1.30
C MET A 87 -11.15 -17.08 -2.65
N LYS A 88 -11.45 -15.83 -3.00
CA LYS A 88 -12.00 -15.44 -4.30
C LYS A 88 -10.96 -14.87 -5.26
N TYR A 89 -9.68 -15.00 -4.92
CA TYR A 89 -8.54 -14.61 -5.75
C TYR A 89 -8.60 -13.16 -6.22
N LYS A 90 -9.00 -12.26 -5.30
CA LYS A 90 -9.11 -10.82 -5.56
C LYS A 90 -7.75 -10.15 -5.43
N PHE A 91 -6.82 -10.56 -6.29
CA PHE A 91 -5.47 -10.04 -6.33
C PHE A 91 -5.37 -8.78 -7.19
N GLY A 92 -4.67 -7.78 -6.67
CA GLY A 92 -4.32 -6.55 -7.36
C GLY A 92 -2.92 -6.11 -6.96
N VAL A 93 -2.44 -5.03 -7.56
CA VAL A 93 -1.24 -4.33 -7.10
C VAL A 93 -1.58 -2.87 -6.84
N ILE A 94 -0.89 -2.28 -5.87
CA ILE A 94 -0.87 -0.85 -5.61
C ILE A 94 0.47 -0.32 -6.16
N PRO A 95 0.50 0.29 -7.35
CA PRO A 95 1.74 0.78 -7.92
C PRO A 95 2.15 2.10 -7.27
N VAL A 96 3.37 2.16 -6.75
CA VAL A 96 3.88 3.32 -6.01
C VAL A 96 5.22 3.77 -6.58
N ALA A 97 5.45 5.08 -6.62
CA ALA A 97 6.76 5.63 -6.93
C ALA A 97 7.73 5.46 -5.76
N GLU A 98 7.20 5.58 -4.54
CA GLU A 98 7.95 5.54 -3.30
C GLU A 98 6.97 5.22 -2.15
N PHE A 99 7.36 4.36 -1.21
CA PHE A 99 6.62 4.17 0.04
C PHE A 99 7.43 4.68 1.23
N TYR A 100 6.76 5.04 2.31
CA TYR A 100 7.38 5.69 3.47
C TYR A 100 7.27 4.85 4.72
N GLU A 101 8.39 4.75 5.42
CA GLU A 101 8.50 4.04 6.69
C GLU A 101 9.29 4.89 7.69
N SER A 102 9.05 4.65 8.98
CA SER A 102 9.73 5.38 10.05
C SER A 102 11.03 4.68 10.42
N LYS A 103 12.17 5.38 10.32
CA LYS A 103 13.40 5.01 11.04
C LYS A 103 13.47 5.78 12.35
N TYR A 104 14.04 5.18 13.38
CA TYR A 104 14.10 5.80 14.72
C TYR A 104 15.54 6.16 15.07
N PHE A 105 15.73 7.43 15.44
CA PHE A 105 17.01 7.97 15.93
C PHE A 105 16.73 8.64 17.27
N ASP A 106 17.45 8.26 18.33
CA ASP A 106 17.21 8.73 19.71
C ASP A 106 15.73 8.64 20.12
N HIS A 107 15.09 7.50 19.81
CA HIS A 107 13.65 7.24 20.03
C HIS A 107 12.68 8.18 19.32
N LYS A 108 13.15 9.01 18.38
CA LYS A 108 12.31 9.89 17.57
C LYS A 108 12.10 9.31 16.17
N PRO A 109 10.85 9.22 15.68
CA PRO A 109 10.59 8.76 14.33
C PRO A 109 11.02 9.82 13.31
N GLN A 110 11.78 9.40 12.32
CA GLN A 110 12.05 10.14 11.10
C GLN A 110 11.36 9.43 9.93
N ARG A 111 10.82 10.21 9.01
CA ARG A 111 10.17 9.68 7.80
C ARG A 111 11.21 9.43 6.73
N TRP A 112 11.29 8.19 6.27
CA TRP A 112 12.22 7.76 5.24
C TRP A 112 11.43 7.17 4.08
N GLY A 113 11.83 7.51 2.86
CA GLY A 113 11.22 7.02 1.64
C GLY A 113 12.07 5.91 1.04
N VAL A 114 11.41 4.90 0.49
CA VAL A 114 12.00 3.74 -0.17
C VAL A 114 11.49 3.69 -1.61
N ARG A 115 12.43 3.64 -2.56
CA ARG A 115 12.14 3.63 -4.00
C ARG A 115 13.14 2.76 -4.77
N ARG A 116 12.80 2.38 -6.00
CA ARG A 116 13.75 1.71 -6.90
C ARG A 116 14.80 2.69 -7.42
N LYS A 117 16.05 2.24 -7.52
CA LYS A 117 17.17 3.04 -8.08
C LYS A 117 17.02 3.30 -9.57
N ASP A 118 16.37 2.39 -10.29
CA ASP A 118 16.10 2.52 -11.73
C ASP A 118 14.99 3.53 -12.07
N GLY A 119 14.35 4.11 -11.04
CA GLY A 119 13.27 5.08 -11.21
C GLY A 119 11.92 4.48 -11.60
N GLN A 120 11.81 3.16 -11.75
CA GLN A 120 10.54 2.51 -12.04
C GLN A 120 9.62 2.44 -10.81
N ALA A 121 8.33 2.22 -11.04
CA ALA A 121 7.37 2.03 -9.94
C ALA A 121 7.53 0.67 -9.26
N ILE A 122 7.12 0.60 -8.00
CA ILE A 122 7.05 -0.62 -7.18
C ILE A 122 5.61 -1.15 -7.26
N PHE A 123 5.43 -2.43 -7.55
CA PHE A 123 4.13 -3.09 -7.44
C PHE A 123 3.97 -3.73 -6.07
N ILE A 124 3.24 -3.08 -5.16
CA ILE A 124 2.93 -3.66 -3.86
C ILE A 124 1.77 -4.65 -4.02
N ALA A 125 1.95 -5.89 -3.56
CA ALA A 125 0.92 -6.91 -3.57
C ALA A 125 -0.30 -6.48 -2.75
N ALA A 126 -1.51 -6.65 -3.30
CA ALA A 126 -2.74 -6.22 -2.66
C ALA A 126 -3.86 -7.24 -2.80
N LEU A 127 -4.78 -7.22 -1.82
CA LEU A 127 -6.12 -7.79 -1.96
C LEU A 127 -7.13 -6.66 -2.08
N TYR A 128 -8.21 -6.90 -2.83
CA TYR A 128 -9.33 -5.96 -2.93
C TYR A 128 -10.67 -6.59 -2.57
N GLU A 129 -11.61 -5.77 -2.16
CA GLU A 129 -12.98 -6.16 -1.87
C GLU A 129 -13.98 -5.13 -2.39
N ILE A 130 -15.17 -5.61 -2.74
CA ILE A 130 -16.31 -4.78 -3.12
C ILE A 130 -17.48 -5.18 -2.23
N CYS A 131 -18.00 -4.23 -1.47
CA CYS A 131 -19.17 -4.40 -0.62
C CYS A 131 -20.19 -3.28 -0.84
N LYS A 132 -21.40 -3.49 -0.32
CA LYS A 132 -22.47 -2.50 -0.32
C LYS A 132 -22.73 -2.10 1.13
N ILE A 133 -22.65 -0.81 1.44
CA ILE A 133 -23.01 -0.25 2.74
C ILE A 133 -24.20 0.68 2.52
N GLY A 134 -25.39 0.25 2.97
CA GLY A 134 -26.65 0.89 2.57
C GLY A 134 -26.85 0.85 1.06
N ASP A 135 -26.85 2.02 0.41
CA ASP A 135 -26.91 2.17 -1.05
C ASP A 135 -25.57 2.46 -1.73
N GLU A 136 -24.50 2.61 -0.94
CA GLU A 136 -23.18 2.91 -1.46
C GLU A 136 -22.41 1.63 -1.83
N VAL A 137 -21.83 1.60 -3.04
CA VAL A 137 -20.85 0.58 -3.43
C VAL A 137 -19.46 1.03 -3.00
N VAL A 138 -18.88 0.34 -2.01
CA VAL A 138 -17.54 0.60 -1.51
C VAL A 138 -16.56 -0.36 -2.17
N ARG A 139 -15.51 0.20 -2.78
CA ARG A 139 -14.37 -0.55 -3.31
C ARG A 139 -13.17 -0.21 -2.45
N SER A 140 -12.46 -1.23 -1.98
CA SER A 140 -11.36 -1.05 -1.04
C SER A 140 -10.24 -2.04 -1.29
N ALA A 141 -9.03 -1.70 -0.87
CA ALA A 141 -7.87 -2.55 -0.97
C ALA A 141 -6.99 -2.51 0.27
N THR A 142 -6.19 -3.55 0.46
CA THR A 142 -5.19 -3.69 1.53
C THR A 142 -3.86 -4.10 0.93
N MET A 143 -2.76 -3.57 1.45
CA MET A 143 -1.41 -4.04 1.14
C MET A 143 -1.15 -5.36 1.85
N ILE A 144 -0.54 -6.31 1.16
CA ILE A 144 -0.06 -7.54 1.81
C ILE A 144 1.36 -7.28 2.32
N THR A 145 1.59 -7.66 3.57
CA THR A 145 2.87 -7.48 4.26
C THR A 145 3.49 -8.82 4.63
N MET A 146 4.79 -8.81 4.77
CA MET A 146 5.59 -9.93 5.25
C MET A 146 6.47 -9.55 6.43
N ASP A 147 6.95 -10.57 7.13
CA ASP A 147 8.00 -10.39 8.12
C ASP A 147 9.26 -9.83 7.44
N ALA A 148 9.96 -8.95 8.14
CA ALA A 148 11.14 -8.28 7.62
C ALA A 148 12.26 -8.22 8.65
N ILE A 149 12.28 -9.13 9.64
CA ILE A 149 13.32 -9.14 10.67
C ILE A 149 14.71 -9.38 10.07
N ASP A 150 14.79 -10.23 9.05
CA ASP A 150 16.03 -10.58 8.35
C ASP A 150 16.22 -9.80 7.04
N HIS A 151 15.30 -8.91 6.68
CA HIS A 151 15.41 -8.13 5.45
C HIS A 151 16.56 -7.12 5.58
N PRO A 152 17.55 -7.11 4.67
CA PRO A 152 18.76 -6.29 4.79
C PRO A 152 18.49 -4.80 5.04
N MET A 153 17.58 -4.19 4.26
CA MET A 153 17.13 -2.81 4.43
C MET A 153 16.01 -2.64 5.49
N MET A 154 14.94 -3.43 5.41
CA MET A 154 13.70 -3.16 6.15
C MET A 154 13.78 -3.48 7.66
N LYS A 155 14.77 -4.25 8.11
CA LYS A 155 15.01 -4.51 9.54
C LYS A 155 15.33 -3.26 10.35
N GLU A 156 15.82 -2.20 9.71
CA GLU A 156 16.16 -0.92 10.35
C GLU A 156 14.96 0.01 10.59
N PHE A 157 13.79 -0.33 10.03
CA PHE A 157 12.59 0.50 10.11
C PHE A 157 11.65 0.03 11.23
N HIS A 158 10.63 0.83 11.51
CA HIS A 158 9.69 0.69 12.64
C HIS A 158 10.36 0.91 14.00
N GLU A 159 9.53 1.22 14.99
CA GLU A 159 9.96 1.46 16.37
C GLU A 159 10.80 0.28 16.92
N PRO A 160 11.81 0.54 17.76
CA PRO A 160 12.52 -0.50 18.49
C PRO A 160 11.55 -1.37 19.30
N GLY A 161 11.73 -2.68 19.28
CA GLY A 161 10.87 -3.65 19.97
C GLY A 161 9.60 -4.06 19.20
N ASN A 162 9.20 -3.34 18.16
CA ASN A 162 8.10 -3.75 17.29
C ASN A 162 8.53 -4.80 16.26
N VAL A 163 7.60 -5.68 15.90
CA VAL A 163 7.78 -6.66 14.81
C VAL A 163 8.09 -5.91 13.51
N LYS A 164 9.21 -6.27 12.87
CA LYS A 164 9.66 -5.68 11.62
C LYS A 164 8.83 -6.24 10.47
N ARG A 165 8.23 -5.35 9.69
CA ARG A 165 7.36 -5.72 8.56
C ARG A 165 7.78 -4.96 7.31
N SER A 166 7.58 -5.58 6.16
CA SER A 166 7.68 -4.92 4.86
C SER A 166 6.42 -5.21 4.05
N VAL A 167 6.17 -4.36 3.06
CA VAL A 167 5.28 -4.72 1.95
C VAL A 167 5.88 -5.88 1.15
N ILE A 168 5.02 -6.69 0.55
CA ILE A 168 5.42 -7.66 -0.47
C ILE A 168 5.51 -6.92 -1.81
N VAL A 169 6.66 -7.03 -2.49
CA VAL A 169 6.87 -6.44 -3.81
C VAL A 169 6.71 -7.52 -4.87
N ILE A 170 5.83 -7.29 -5.84
CA ILE A 170 5.66 -8.16 -7.01
C ILE A 170 6.68 -7.72 -8.08
N PRO A 171 7.63 -8.58 -8.47
CA PRO A 171 8.53 -8.28 -9.59
C PRO A 171 7.75 -7.99 -10.87
N HIS A 172 8.24 -7.08 -11.70
CA HIS A 172 7.51 -6.62 -12.89
C HIS A 172 7.19 -7.78 -13.85
N GLU A 173 8.13 -8.70 -14.01
CA GLU A 173 8.01 -9.91 -14.82
C GLU A 173 6.98 -10.92 -14.27
N ARG A 174 6.67 -10.86 -12.97
CA ARG A 174 5.66 -11.70 -12.31
C ARG A 174 4.31 -11.00 -12.14
N LEU A 175 4.14 -9.78 -12.63
CA LEU A 175 2.88 -9.03 -12.51
C LEU A 175 1.69 -9.82 -13.07
N ASN A 176 1.83 -10.39 -14.27
CA ASN A 176 0.75 -11.14 -14.91
C ASN A 176 0.45 -12.46 -14.16
N GLU A 177 1.46 -13.11 -13.61
CA GLU A 177 1.31 -14.31 -12.78
C GLU A 177 0.50 -14.00 -11.52
N TRP A 178 0.89 -12.96 -10.78
CA TRP A 178 0.21 -12.49 -9.58
C TRP A 178 -1.25 -12.11 -9.84
N LEU A 179 -1.51 -11.27 -10.86
CA LEU A 179 -2.86 -10.79 -11.16
C LEU A 179 -3.77 -11.88 -11.75
N SER A 180 -3.19 -12.96 -12.27
CA SER A 180 -3.94 -14.12 -12.78
C SER A 180 -4.01 -15.27 -11.76
N TRP A 181 -3.39 -15.12 -10.59
CA TRP A 181 -3.25 -16.19 -9.60
C TRP A 181 -4.61 -16.73 -9.14
N LYS A 182 -4.74 -18.07 -9.08
CA LYS A 182 -5.98 -18.78 -8.71
C LYS A 182 -5.77 -19.75 -7.55
N SER A 183 -4.97 -19.34 -6.57
CA SER A 183 -4.75 -20.09 -5.35
C SER A 183 -4.75 -19.16 -4.13
N PRO A 184 -5.27 -19.59 -2.97
CA PRO A 184 -5.13 -18.82 -1.73
C PRO A 184 -3.70 -18.91 -1.16
N ASP A 185 -2.89 -19.85 -1.65
CA ASP A 185 -1.48 -19.97 -1.30
C ASP A 185 -0.65 -18.99 -2.11
N ILE A 186 -0.13 -17.97 -1.43
CA ILE A 186 0.71 -16.92 -2.04
C ILE A 186 2.18 -17.05 -1.66
N ARG A 187 2.61 -18.17 -1.05
CA ARG A 187 3.96 -18.32 -0.49
C ARG A 187 5.07 -18.04 -1.50
N SER A 188 4.86 -18.38 -2.77
CA SER A 188 5.80 -18.10 -3.87
C SER A 188 5.97 -16.60 -4.19
N PHE A 189 5.14 -15.73 -3.63
CA PHE A 189 5.24 -14.27 -3.76
C PHE A 189 5.65 -13.60 -2.45
N VAL A 190 5.83 -14.34 -1.34
CA VAL A 190 6.17 -13.76 -0.04
C VAL A 190 7.67 -13.45 -0.02
N GLU A 191 8.02 -12.42 -0.78
CA GLU A 191 9.37 -11.92 -0.93
C GLU A 191 9.35 -10.39 -0.77
N GLY A 192 10.46 -9.88 -0.25
CA GLY A 192 10.66 -8.44 -0.12
C GLY A 192 11.13 -7.88 -1.43
N PHE A 193 12.22 -7.12 -1.37
CA PHE A 193 12.89 -6.63 -2.56
C PHE A 193 14.41 -6.70 -2.38
N PRO A 194 15.18 -6.87 -3.47
CA PRO A 194 16.63 -6.84 -3.40
C PRO A 194 17.13 -5.47 -2.94
N GLU A 195 17.97 -5.41 -1.91
CA GLU A 195 18.45 -4.12 -1.37
C GLU A 195 19.33 -3.34 -2.35
N ASP A 196 19.98 -4.03 -3.28
CA ASP A 196 20.85 -3.46 -4.31
C ASP A 196 20.04 -2.77 -5.42
N GLU A 197 18.80 -3.17 -5.65
CA GLU A 197 17.87 -2.50 -6.58
C GLU A 197 17.16 -1.27 -5.96
N PHE A 198 17.20 -1.13 -4.64
CA PHE A 198 16.42 -0.12 -3.91
C PHE A 198 17.31 0.84 -3.14
N GLU A 199 16.81 2.04 -2.92
CA GLU A 199 17.45 3.04 -2.08
C GLU A 199 16.45 3.62 -1.08
N CYS A 200 16.98 4.11 0.04
CA CYS A 200 16.19 4.87 1.01
C CYS A 200 16.83 6.20 1.34
N SER A 201 16.00 7.22 1.57
CA SER A 201 16.46 8.58 1.90
C SER A 201 15.56 9.21 2.97
N HIS A 202 16.10 10.17 3.73
CA HIS A 202 15.33 10.93 4.72
C HIS A 202 14.43 11.95 4.00
N VAL A 203 13.11 11.84 4.19
CA VAL A 203 12.09 12.65 3.47
C VAL A 203 11.15 13.30 4.50
N PRO A 204 11.65 14.29 5.28
CA PRO A 204 10.84 14.95 6.29
C PRO A 204 9.64 15.62 5.64
N LYS A 205 8.47 15.55 6.29
CA LYS A 205 7.31 16.34 5.84
C LYS A 205 7.60 17.81 6.05
N ALA A 206 7.16 18.65 5.11
CA ALA A 206 7.16 20.09 5.30
C ALA A 206 6.39 20.42 6.59
N LYS A 207 6.97 21.26 7.45
CA LYS A 207 6.26 21.79 8.61
C LYS A 207 5.18 22.73 8.08
N ILE A 208 3.92 22.38 8.33
CA ILE A 208 2.82 23.32 8.16
C ILE A 208 2.93 24.29 9.35
N GLU A 209 3.37 25.52 9.09
CA GLU A 209 3.27 26.59 10.08
C GLU A 209 1.79 26.81 10.40
N LYS A 210 1.37 26.36 11.58
CA LYS A 210 0.07 26.73 12.11
C LYS A 210 0.16 28.20 12.52
N ILE A 211 -0.23 29.10 11.63
CA ILE A 211 -0.56 30.48 12.01
C ILE A 211 -1.75 30.35 12.94
N THR A 212 -1.49 30.36 14.23
CA THR A 212 -2.53 30.41 15.24
C THR A 212 -2.90 31.88 15.32
N PRO A 213 -4.14 32.29 14.97
CA PRO A 213 -4.58 33.65 15.27
C PRO A 213 -4.73 33.74 16.79
N GLN A 214 -3.62 33.99 17.47
CA GLN A 214 -3.71 34.64 18.77
C GLN A 214 -4.24 36.03 18.48
N LEU A 215 -5.55 36.22 18.70
CA LEU A 215 -6.04 37.54 19.01
C LEU A 215 -5.18 38.04 20.17
N ASN A 216 -4.31 39.01 19.91
CA ASN A 216 -3.78 39.87 20.96
C ASN A 216 -4.98 40.57 21.59
N PHE A 217 -5.53 39.97 22.64
CA PHE A 217 -6.65 40.52 23.42
C PHE A 217 -6.22 41.71 24.30
N PHE A 218 -5.03 42.27 24.05
CA PHE A 218 -4.40 43.31 24.85
C PHE A 218 -3.74 44.43 24.04
N ASP A 219 -4.03 44.55 22.74
CA ASP A 219 -3.71 45.77 21.96
C ASP A 219 -4.93 46.70 21.88
#